data_AF-A0A524DXF0-F1
#
_entry.id   AF-A0A524DXF0-F1
#
_cell.length_a   1.000
_cell.length_b   1.000
_cell.length_c   1.000
_cell.angle_alpha   90.00
_cell.angle_beta   90.00
_cell.angle_gamma   90.00
#
_symmetry.space_group_name_H-M   'P 1'
#
loop_
_entity.id
_entity.type
_entity.pdbx_description
1 polymer ?
#
loop_
_entity_poly.entity_id
_entity_poly.type
_entity_poly.pdbx_seq_one_letter_code
_entity_poly.pdbx_strand_id
1 'polypeptide(L)'
;MLDILLVQQDKSGLNLLEYRQENTILKVEHSDIFSGFLKAIQNISKELDIGFPVLISTEGVKGHNCIIVHNPPINIILLVDHDDPIDLWREQGKEIAKKFLEQFGNLINAYDVSKFKEFIPVVKKMCQFHGYCE
;
A
#
# COMPACT_ATOMS: atom_id res chain seq x y z
N MET A 1 6.87 3.81 -11.78
CA MET A 1 5.64 4.58 -11.47
C MET A 1 4.83 3.90 -10.37
N LEU A 2 4.03 4.65 -9.59
CA LEU A 2 3.10 4.05 -8.62
C LEU A 2 1.82 3.58 -9.31
N ASP A 3 1.56 2.29 -9.29
CA ASP A 3 0.30 1.77 -9.82
C ASP A 3 -0.82 1.79 -8.78
N ILE A 4 -0.55 1.19 -7.62
CA ILE A 4 -1.55 0.98 -6.58
C ILE A 4 -0.95 1.36 -5.24
N LEU A 5 -1.74 2.09 -4.45
CA LEU A 5 -1.54 2.24 -3.03
C LEU A 5 -2.71 1.63 -2.28
N LEU A 6 -2.42 0.75 -1.32
CA LEU A 6 -3.39 0.26 -0.35
C LEU A 6 -3.00 0.73 1.04
N VAL A 7 -3.97 1.25 1.78
CA VAL A 7 -3.88 1.40 3.24
C VAL A 7 -4.64 0.24 3.85
N GLN A 8 -3.96 -0.58 4.63
CA GLN A 8 -4.52 -1.80 5.22
C GLN A 8 -4.48 -1.70 6.74
N GLN A 9 -5.51 -2.16 7.44
CA GLN A 9 -5.45 -2.30 8.90
C GLN A 9 -4.54 -3.47 9.27
N ASP A 10 -3.60 -3.26 10.18
CA ASP A 10 -2.57 -4.25 10.55
C ASP A 10 -3.14 -5.59 11.08
N LYS A 11 -4.14 -5.52 11.98
CA LYS A 11 -4.71 -6.67 12.67
C LYS A 11 -5.56 -7.52 11.72
N SER A 12 -6.57 -6.91 11.11
CA SER A 12 -7.54 -7.62 10.28
C SER A 12 -7.03 -7.89 8.86
N GLY A 13 -6.09 -7.10 8.35
CA GLY A 13 -5.75 -7.11 6.93
C GLY A 13 -6.80 -6.44 6.04
N LEU A 14 -7.81 -5.77 6.61
CA LEU A 14 -8.86 -5.11 5.84
C LEU A 14 -8.29 -3.87 5.13
N ASN A 15 -8.55 -3.76 3.82
CA ASN A 15 -8.22 -2.57 3.05
C ASN A 15 -9.12 -1.41 3.48
N LEU A 16 -8.51 -0.38 4.05
CA LEU A 16 -9.17 0.85 4.49
C LEU A 16 -9.31 1.84 3.33
N LEU A 17 -8.30 1.87 2.45
CA LEU A 17 -8.26 2.72 1.27
C LEU A 17 -7.52 2.02 0.15
N GLU A 18 -8.01 2.22 -1.06
CA GLU A 18 -7.31 1.90 -2.30
C GLU A 18 -7.24 3.15 -3.17
N TYR A 19 -6.04 3.47 -3.63
CA TYR A 19 -5.77 4.48 -4.63
C TYR A 19 -5.08 3.84 -5.83
N ARG A 20 -5.54 4.19 -7.03
CA ARG A 20 -4.97 3.75 -8.31
C ARG A 20 -4.62 4.95 -9.15
N GLN A 21 -3.50 4.87 -9.86
CA GLN A 21 -3.18 5.85 -10.89
C GLN A 21 -4.05 5.61 -12.13
N GLU A 22 -4.33 6.66 -12.91
CA GLU A 22 -5.23 6.59 -14.07
C GLU A 22 -4.74 5.63 -15.16
N ASN A 23 -3.42 5.41 -15.25
CA ASN A 23 -2.78 4.56 -16.26
C ASN A 23 -2.54 3.11 -15.78
N THR A 24 -3.02 2.74 -14.58
CA THR A 24 -2.76 1.41 -14.00
C THR A 24 -3.48 0.31 -14.77
N ILE A 25 -2.73 -0.69 -15.23
CA ILE A 25 -3.23 -1.81 -16.05
C ILE A 25 -4.03 -2.82 -15.20
N LEU A 26 -3.79 -2.88 -13.89
CA LEU A 26 -4.47 -3.79 -12.97
C LEU A 26 -5.95 -3.40 -12.81
N LYS A 27 -6.85 -4.38 -12.95
CA LYS A 27 -8.29 -4.21 -12.75
C LYS A 27 -8.65 -4.21 -11.25
N VAL A 28 -9.81 -3.65 -10.92
CA VAL A 28 -10.36 -3.61 -9.55
C VAL A 28 -10.49 -5.01 -8.95
N GLU A 29 -10.95 -5.97 -9.76
CA GLU A 29 -11.12 -7.39 -9.37
C GLU A 29 -9.80 -8.04 -8.90
N HIS A 30 -8.64 -7.50 -9.30
CA HIS A 30 -7.34 -8.04 -8.90
C HIS A 30 -6.89 -7.53 -7.53
N SER A 31 -7.47 -6.44 -7.00
CA SER A 31 -7.12 -5.92 -5.67
C SER A 31 -7.54 -6.84 -4.54
N ASP A 32 -8.72 -7.46 -4.65
CA ASP A 32 -9.22 -8.37 -3.62
C ASP A 32 -8.33 -9.61 -3.54
N ILE A 33 -7.94 -10.14 -4.70
CA ILE A 33 -6.98 -11.26 -4.82
C ILE A 33 -5.64 -10.86 -4.21
N PHE A 34 -5.15 -9.67 -4.53
CA PHE A 34 -3.86 -9.18 -4.05
C PHE A 34 -3.85 -8.93 -2.52
N SER A 35 -4.90 -8.35 -1.98
CA SER A 35 -5.05 -8.14 -0.53
C SER A 35 -5.13 -9.48 0.22
N GLY A 36 -5.91 -10.43 -0.29
CA GLY A 36 -6.00 -11.78 0.27
C GLY A 36 -4.64 -12.50 0.25
N PHE A 37 -3.92 -12.41 -0.85
CA PHE A 37 -2.57 -12.97 -0.99
C PHE A 37 -1.58 -12.37 0.02
N LEU A 38 -1.57 -11.03 0.17
CA LEU A 38 -0.70 -10.35 1.13
C LEU A 38 -1.02 -10.76 2.57
N LYS A 39 -2.30 -10.87 2.92
CA LYS A 39 -2.71 -11.30 4.25
C LYS A 39 -2.26 -12.73 4.54
N ALA A 40 -2.33 -13.62 3.55
CA ALA A 40 -1.86 -14.99 3.69
C ALA A 40 -0.35 -15.03 3.99
N ILE A 41 0.48 -14.29 3.24
CA ILE A 41 1.93 -14.23 3.47
C ILE A 41 2.25 -13.62 4.83
N GLN A 42 1.58 -12.54 5.22
CA GLN A 42 1.77 -11.91 6.53
C GLN A 42 1.43 -12.87 7.68
N ASN A 43 0.31 -13.61 7.56
CA ASN A 43 -0.09 -14.60 8.56
C ASN A 43 0.92 -15.75 8.64
N ILE A 44 1.36 -16.31 7.51
CA ILE A 44 2.39 -17.36 7.49
C ILE A 44 3.68 -16.87 8.16
N SER A 45 4.12 -15.64 7.84
CA SER A 45 5.34 -15.08 8.41
C SER A 45 5.25 -14.93 9.93
N LYS A 46 4.06 -14.57 10.44
CA LYS A 46 3.77 -14.49 11.88
C LYS A 46 3.75 -15.87 12.54
N GLU A 47 3.08 -16.86 11.95
CA GLU A 47 3.01 -18.22 12.49
C GLU A 47 4.39 -18.91 12.53
N LEU A 48 5.24 -18.61 11.55
CA LEU A 48 6.62 -19.11 11.50
C LEU A 48 7.61 -18.30 12.35
N ASP A 49 7.19 -17.16 12.92
CA ASP A 49 8.04 -16.21 13.66
C ASP A 49 9.31 -15.77 12.89
N ILE A 50 9.15 -15.48 11.60
CA ILE A 50 10.26 -15.07 10.70
C ILE A 50 10.28 -13.57 10.39
N GLY A 51 9.54 -12.78 11.16
CA GLY A 51 9.37 -11.35 10.93
C GLY A 51 8.22 -11.02 9.96
N PHE A 52 8.33 -9.90 9.25
CA PHE A 52 7.28 -9.38 8.38
C PHE A 52 7.78 -9.24 6.93
N PRO A 53 6.94 -9.56 5.93
CA PRO A 53 7.28 -9.28 4.55
C PRO A 53 7.34 -7.76 4.34
N VAL A 54 8.46 -7.28 3.79
CA VAL A 54 8.69 -5.85 3.50
C VAL A 54 8.78 -5.56 2.00
N LEU A 55 9.00 -6.60 1.18
CA LEU A 55 9.13 -6.51 -0.26
C LEU A 55 8.74 -7.86 -0.89
N ILE A 56 7.94 -7.82 -1.95
CA ILE A 56 7.67 -8.95 -2.84
C ILE A 56 7.91 -8.45 -4.27
N SER A 57 8.84 -9.07 -4.98
CA SER A 57 9.21 -8.66 -6.34
C SER A 57 8.84 -9.75 -7.35
N THR A 58 8.39 -9.33 -8.52
CA THR A 58 8.17 -10.21 -9.68
C THR A 58 9.07 -9.76 -10.83
N GLU A 59 9.51 -10.73 -11.64
CA GLU A 59 10.41 -10.48 -12.78
C GLU A 59 9.67 -10.58 -14.13
N GLY A 60 10.30 -10.06 -15.18
CA GLY A 60 9.82 -10.08 -16.56
C GLY A 60 9.31 -8.73 -17.05
N VAL A 61 8.81 -8.67 -18.29
CA VAL A 61 8.36 -7.42 -18.95
C VAL A 61 7.23 -6.70 -18.19
N LYS A 62 6.53 -7.42 -17.32
CA LYS A 62 5.48 -6.91 -16.43
C LYS A 62 5.85 -7.06 -14.96
N GLY A 63 7.14 -7.05 -14.64
CA GLY A 63 7.64 -7.15 -13.27
C GLY A 63 7.21 -5.95 -12.45
N HIS A 64 6.88 -6.18 -11.18
CA HIS A 64 6.52 -5.13 -10.23
C HIS A 64 7.17 -5.41 -8.88
N ASN A 65 7.36 -4.34 -8.11
CA ASN A 65 7.73 -4.40 -6.71
C ASN A 65 6.51 -4.07 -5.85
N CYS A 66 6.14 -4.98 -4.97
CA CYS A 66 5.20 -4.74 -3.88
C CYS A 66 6.00 -4.40 -2.61
N ILE A 67 5.95 -3.14 -2.22
CA ILE A 67 6.67 -2.61 -1.06
C ILE A 67 5.67 -2.50 0.10
N ILE A 68 6.00 -3.11 1.23
CA ILE A 68 5.12 -3.17 2.40
C ILE A 68 5.79 -2.40 3.53
N VAL A 69 5.19 -1.27 3.91
CA VAL A 69 5.61 -0.45 5.03
C VAL A 69 4.68 -0.73 6.20
N HIS A 70 5.18 -1.47 7.18
CA HIS A 70 4.49 -1.72 8.43
C HIS A 70 4.57 -0.49 9.34
N ASN A 71 3.44 0.12 9.69
CA ASN A 71 3.38 1.29 10.56
C ASN A 71 2.09 1.27 11.41
N PRO A 72 2.05 0.47 12.49
CA PRO A 72 0.85 0.26 13.30
C PRO A 72 0.12 1.57 13.66
N PRO A 73 -1.22 1.60 13.55
CA PRO A 73 -2.15 0.49 13.35
C PRO A 73 -2.43 0.12 11.87
N ILE A 74 -1.62 0.60 10.93
CA ILE A 74 -1.83 0.37 9.50
C ILE A 74 -0.59 -0.22 8.82
N ASN A 75 -0.80 -0.75 7.63
CA ASN A 75 0.23 -1.02 6.65
C ASN A 75 -0.01 -0.14 5.44
N ILE A 76 1.06 0.40 4.86
CA ILE A 76 1.03 0.98 3.52
C ILE A 76 1.63 -0.03 2.56
N ILE A 77 0.87 -0.40 1.54
CA ILE A 77 1.30 -1.30 0.49
C ILE A 77 1.36 -0.50 -0.80
N LEU A 78 2.52 -0.49 -1.44
CA LEU A 78 2.76 0.21 -2.70
C LEU A 78 3.09 -0.84 -3.75
N LEU A 79 2.41 -0.78 -4.89
CA LEU A 79 2.77 -1.52 -6.08
C LEU A 79 3.37 -0.57 -7.09
N VAL A 80 4.62 -0.81 -7.45
CA VAL A 80 5.42 0.05 -8.33
C VAL A 80 6.12 -0.80 -9.39
N ASP A 81 6.65 -0.18 -10.44
CA ASP A 81 7.36 -0.89 -11.49
C ASP A 81 8.63 -1.56 -10.95
N HIS A 82 9.08 -2.65 -11.58
CA HIS A 82 10.28 -3.37 -11.12
C HIS A 82 11.56 -2.51 -11.09
N ASP A 83 11.68 -1.53 -11.98
CA ASP A 83 12.84 -0.65 -12.12
C ASP A 83 12.82 0.54 -11.15
N ASP A 84 11.73 0.73 -10.41
CA ASP A 84 11.61 1.86 -9.50
C ASP A 84 12.53 1.74 -8.28
N PRO A 85 13.05 2.88 -7.76
CA PRO A 85 13.90 2.89 -6.59
C PRO A 85 13.11 2.50 -5.33
N ILE A 86 13.32 1.27 -4.87
CA ILE A 86 12.61 0.67 -3.73
C ILE A 86 12.76 1.48 -2.44
N ASP A 87 13.98 1.94 -2.13
CA ASP A 87 14.24 2.67 -0.89
C ASP A 87 13.50 4.01 -0.85
N LEU A 88 13.42 4.70 -1.99
CA LEU A 88 12.67 5.95 -2.09
C LEU A 88 11.18 5.73 -1.86
N TRP A 89 10.60 4.72 -2.51
CA TRP A 89 9.19 4.38 -2.32
C TRP A 89 8.90 3.90 -0.90
N ARG A 90 9.85 3.23 -0.25
CA ARG A 90 9.72 2.86 1.16
C ARG A 90 9.63 4.09 2.06
N GLU A 91 10.47 5.10 1.85
CA GLU A 91 10.39 6.35 2.60
C GLU A 91 9.06 7.08 2.30
N GLN A 92 8.59 7.05 1.05
CA GLN A 92 7.26 7.60 0.75
C GLN A 92 6.13 6.86 1.42
N GLY A 93 6.19 5.53 1.48
CA GLY A 93 5.20 4.75 2.21
C GLY A 93 5.14 5.15 3.69
N LYS A 94 6.29 5.48 4.32
CA LYS A 94 6.31 5.99 5.70
C LYS A 94 5.66 7.37 5.83
N GLU A 95 5.97 8.30 4.92
CA GLU A 95 5.36 9.64 4.93
C GLU A 95 3.86 9.59 4.68
N ILE A 96 3.39 8.72 3.77
CA ILE A 96 1.97 8.48 3.53
C ILE A 96 1.32 7.91 4.79
N ALA A 97 1.93 6.92 5.45
CA ALA A 97 1.41 6.35 6.69
C ALA A 97 1.25 7.43 7.76
N LYS A 98 2.27 8.27 7.94
CA LYS A 98 2.26 9.39 8.88
C LYS A 98 1.12 10.35 8.58
N LYS A 99 0.98 10.79 7.32
CA LYS A 99 -0.10 11.72 6.90
C LYS A 99 -1.49 11.13 7.10
N PHE A 100 -1.65 9.83 6.83
CA PHE A 100 -2.91 9.14 7.04
C PHE A 100 -3.30 9.15 8.52
N LEU A 101 -2.36 8.82 9.41
CA LEU A 101 -2.60 8.80 10.86
C LEU A 101 -2.74 10.21 11.45
N GLU A 102 -2.09 11.23 10.88
CA GLU A 102 -2.33 12.63 11.22
C GLU A 102 -3.78 13.05 10.92
N GLN A 103 -4.37 12.56 9.82
CA GLN A 103 -5.73 12.92 9.40
C GLN A 103 -6.82 12.13 10.13
N PHE A 104 -6.64 10.82 10.32
CA PHE A 104 -7.69 9.93 10.86
C PHE A 104 -7.42 9.40 12.28
N GLY A 105 -6.23 9.68 12.83
CA GLY A 105 -5.81 9.21 14.15
C GLY A 105 -5.38 7.74 14.18
N ASN A 106 -4.98 7.29 15.37
CA ASN A 106 -4.50 5.92 15.62
C ASN A 106 -5.62 4.93 16.00
N LEU A 107 -6.85 5.41 16.17
CA LEU A 107 -8.01 4.58 16.48
C LEU A 107 -8.80 4.32 15.19
N ILE A 108 -8.28 3.41 14.38
CA ILE A 108 -8.86 3.08 13.08
C ILE A 108 -10.11 2.21 13.27
N ASN A 109 -11.28 2.83 13.11
CA ASN A 109 -12.53 2.11 12.92
C ASN A 109 -12.63 1.61 11.46
N ALA A 110 -12.33 0.32 11.26
CA ALA A 110 -12.33 -0.34 9.96
C ALA A 110 -13.72 -0.56 9.36
N TYR A 111 -14.81 -0.30 10.09
CA TYR A 111 -16.18 -0.44 9.59
C TYR A 111 -16.69 0.79 8.82
N ASP A 112 -15.97 1.91 8.92
CA ASP A 112 -16.31 3.16 8.25
C ASP A 112 -15.26 3.48 7.20
N VAL A 113 -15.18 2.64 6.16
CA VAL A 113 -14.15 2.74 5.11
C VAL A 113 -14.36 3.91 4.16
N SER A 114 -15.59 4.42 4.04
CA SER A 114 -15.93 5.51 3.12
C SER A 114 -15.22 6.81 3.47
N LYS A 115 -15.05 7.13 4.77
CA LYS A 115 -14.35 8.34 5.21
C LYS A 115 -12.89 8.40 4.76
N PHE A 116 -12.23 7.24 4.60
CA PHE A 116 -10.81 7.21 4.22
C PHE A 116 -10.59 7.63 2.78
N LYS A 117 -11.64 7.66 1.94
CA LYS A 117 -11.57 8.20 0.57
C LYS A 117 -11.22 9.69 0.56
N GLU A 118 -11.47 10.42 1.65
CA GLU A 118 -11.04 11.82 1.82
C GLU A 118 -9.52 11.99 1.81
N PHE A 119 -8.76 10.91 1.93
CA PHE A 119 -7.30 10.93 1.82
C PHE A 119 -6.79 10.94 0.38
N ILE A 120 -7.60 10.54 -0.60
CA ILE A 120 -7.19 10.43 -2.02
C ILE A 120 -6.56 11.73 -2.55
N PRO A 121 -7.12 12.93 -2.29
CA PRO A 121 -6.50 14.19 -2.73
C PRO A 121 -5.10 14.41 -2.13
N VAL A 122 -4.86 13.97 -0.90
CA VAL A 122 -3.55 14.05 -0.24
C VAL A 122 -2.55 13.14 -0.93
N VAL A 123 -2.93 11.88 -1.20
CA VAL A 123 -2.10 10.93 -1.95
C VAL A 123 -1.76 11.48 -3.33
N LYS A 124 -2.75 11.96 -4.09
CA LYS A 124 -2.53 12.56 -5.42
C LYS A 124 -1.49 13.67 -5.37
N LYS A 125 -1.58 14.58 -4.40
CA LYS A 125 -0.64 15.69 -4.24
C LYS A 125 0.77 15.20 -3.92
N MET A 126 0.91 14.18 -3.06
CA MET A 126 2.20 13.60 -2.70
C MET A 126 2.88 12.91 -3.91
N CYS A 127 2.10 12.20 -4.72
CA CYS A 127 2.59 11.53 -5.93
C CYS A 127 3.03 12.52 -7.02
N GLN A 128 2.28 13.62 -7.21
CA GLN A 128 2.63 14.68 -8.18
C GLN A 128 3.93 15.41 -7.84
N PHE A 129 4.23 15.63 -6.56
CA PHE A 129 5.38 16.44 -6.14
C PHE A 129 6.74 15.79 -6.46
N HIS A 130 6.75 14.51 -6.79
CA HIS A 130 7.98 13.74 -6.98
C HIS A 130 8.19 13.28 -8.43
N GLY A 131 7.38 13.73 -9.39
CA GLY A 131 7.56 13.40 -10.81
C GLY A 131 7.36 11.91 -11.15
N TYR A 132 6.73 11.14 -10.25
CA TYR A 132 6.51 9.70 -10.42
C TYR A 132 5.20 9.35 -11.13
N CYS A 133 4.48 10.37 -11.63
CA CYS A 133 3.22 10.23 -12.35
C CYS A 133 3.27 11.05 -13.64
N GLU A 134 3.88 10.49 -14.68
CA GLU A 134 3.53 10.80 -16.07
C GLU A 134 3.16 9.50 -16.79
#